data_AF-A0A3N5TVF5-F1
#
_entry.id   AF-A0A3N5TVF5-F1
#
_cell.length_a   1.000
_cell.length_b   1.000
_cell.length_c   1.000
_cell.angle_alpha   90.00
_cell.angle_beta   90.00
_cell.angle_gamma   90.00
#
_symmetry.space_group_name_H-M   'P 1'
#
loop_
_entity.id
_entity.type
_entity.pdbx_description
1 polymer ?
#
loop_
_entity_poly.entity_id
_entity_poly.type
_entity_poly.pdbx_seq_one_letter_code
_entity_poly.pdbx_strand_id
1 'polypeptide(L)' 'GPAVRALGSTEAPVRIARSSYVVREGDTLWSIARRLAPDGDPRPIVDELATANRIDAGSIVPGQTLVVSAGS' A
#
# COMPACT_ATOMS: atom_id res chain seq x y z
N GLY A 1 25.61 36.60 25.68
CA GLY A 1 24.34 36.47 24.94
C GLY A 1 24.25 35.06 24.40
N PRO A 2 23.12 34.36 24.55
CA PRO A 2 23.04 32.93 24.27
C PRO A 2 23.16 32.62 22.77
N ALA A 3 24.05 31.69 22.45
CA ALA A 3 24.27 31.17 21.12
C ALA A 3 23.08 30.32 20.66
N VAL A 4 22.62 30.63 19.46
CA VAL A 4 21.69 29.85 18.64
C VAL A 4 22.21 28.42 18.43
N ARG A 5 21.40 27.42 18.79
CA ARG A 5 21.41 26.09 18.17
C ARG A 5 20.16 25.31 18.56
N ALA A 6 19.04 25.62 17.91
CA ALA A 6 17.94 24.69 17.83
C ALA A 6 18.37 23.55 16.89
N LEU A 7 18.76 22.42 17.48
CA LEU A 7 18.83 21.15 16.74
C LEU A 7 17.38 20.75 16.47
N GLY A 8 16.82 21.30 15.41
CA GLY A 8 15.57 20.81 14.83
C GLY A 8 15.84 19.42 14.28
N SER A 9 15.70 18.40 15.13
CA SER A 9 15.47 17.05 14.66
C SER A 9 14.13 17.08 13.92
N THR A 10 14.18 17.34 12.62
CA THR A 10 13.08 16.97 11.75
C THR A 10 13.10 15.45 11.70
N GLU A 11 12.42 14.82 12.66
CA GLU A 11 11.79 13.55 12.39
C GLU A 11 10.77 13.86 11.29
N ALA A 12 11.24 13.85 10.04
CA ALA A 12 10.37 13.85 8.89
C ALA A 12 9.39 12.71 9.18
N PRO A 13 8.07 12.96 9.24
CA PRO A 13 7.12 11.89 9.47
C PRO A 13 7.45 10.84 8.43
N VAL A 14 7.76 9.62 8.87
CA VAL A 14 7.87 8.46 8.00
C VAL A 14 6.56 8.46 7.22
N ARG A 15 6.64 8.97 6.00
CA ARG A 15 5.51 8.98 5.09
C ARG A 15 5.44 7.52 4.71
N ILE A 16 4.65 6.75 5.43
CA ILE A 16 4.26 5.40 5.00
C ILE A 16 3.76 5.62 3.59
N ALA A 17 4.55 5.18 2.61
CA ALA A 17 4.26 5.40 1.22
C ALA A 17 3.06 4.52 0.90
N ARG A 18 1.86 5.06 1.11
CA ARG A 18 0.63 4.46 0.60
C ARG A 18 0.71 4.57 -0.91
N SER A 19 1.09 3.48 -1.55
CA SER A 19 0.90 3.35 -2.99
C SER A 19 -0.57 3.10 -3.25
N SER A 20 -1.10 3.67 -4.32
CA SER A 20 -2.44 3.34 -4.81
C SER A 20 -2.32 2.65 -6.16
N TYR A 21 -3.14 1.62 -6.37
CA TYR A 21 -3.21 0.87 -7.61
C TYR A 21 -4.60 1.01 -8.20
N VAL A 22 -4.70 1.43 -9.46
CA VAL A 22 -5.97 1.46 -10.19
C VAL A 22 -6.15 0.12 -10.88
N VAL A 23 -7.20 -0.60 -10.48
CA VAL A 23 -7.57 -1.90 -11.05
C VAL A 23 -7.85 -1.73 -12.55
N ARG A 24 -7.25 -2.59 -13.37
CA ARG A 24 -7.53 -2.62 -14.82
C ARG A 24 -8.53 -3.71 -15.15
N GLU A 25 -9.10 -3.65 -16.36
CA GLU A 25 -9.91 -4.77 -16.85
C GLU A 25 -9.10 -6.07 -16.86
N GLY A 26 -9.67 -7.12 -16.28
CA GLY A 26 -9.02 -8.43 -16.12
C GLY A 26 -8.04 -8.54 -14.95
N ASP A 27 -7.78 -7.47 -14.20
CA ASP A 27 -7.06 -7.59 -12.93
C ASP A 27 -7.92 -8.31 -11.89
N THR A 28 -7.26 -9.14 -11.09
CA THR A 28 -7.82 -9.74 -9.88
C THR A 28 -6.93 -9.34 -8.70
N LEU A 29 -7.44 -9.37 -7.48
CA LEU A 29 -6.57 -9.13 -6.31
C LEU A 29 -5.38 -10.08 -6.30
N TRP A 30 -5.58 -11.31 -6.76
CA TRP A 30 -4.51 -12.29 -6.93
C TRP A 30 -3.43 -11.85 -7.94
N SER A 31 -3.83 -11.36 -9.11
CA SER A 31 -2.89 -10.87 -10.13
C SER A 31 -2.13 -9.63 -9.66
N ILE A 32 -2.81 -8.72 -8.95
CA ILE A 32 -2.21 -7.53 -8.37
C ILE A 32 -1.23 -7.93 -7.26
N ALA A 33 -1.63 -8.83 -6.37
CA ALA A 33 -0.79 -9.35 -5.31
C ALA A 33 0.47 -10.04 -5.85
N ARG A 34 0.35 -10.87 -6.90
CA ARG A 34 1.52 -11.46 -7.58
C ARG A 34 2.43 -10.43 -8.23
N ARG A 35 1.92 -9.28 -8.66
CA ARG A 35 2.77 -8.18 -9.16
C ARG A 35 3.53 -7.48 -8.04
N LEU A 36 2.92 -7.38 -6.86
CA LEU A 36 3.53 -6.75 -5.69
C LEU A 36 4.58 -7.67 -5.02
N ALA A 37 4.28 -8.97 -4.97
CA ALA A 37 5.17 -10.00 -4.44
C ALA A 37 5.38 -11.11 -5.50
N PRO A 38 6.21 -10.87 -6.53
CA PRO A 38 6.46 -11.86 -7.59
C PRO A 38 7.16 -13.13 -7.07
N ASP A 39 7.99 -13.00 -6.04
CA ASP A 39 8.76 -14.09 -5.44
C ASP A 39 8.13 -14.64 -4.14
N GLY A 40 6.98 -14.10 -3.72
CA GLY A 40 6.32 -14.42 -2.46
C GLY A 40 4.93 -15.03 -2.63
N ASP A 41 4.33 -15.45 -1.52
CA ASP A 41 2.94 -15.88 -1.51
C ASP A 41 2.01 -14.68 -1.71
N PRO A 42 1.14 -14.69 -2.74
CA PRO A 42 0.18 -13.60 -2.96
C PRO A 42 -0.98 -13.63 -1.96
N ARG A 43 -1.22 -14.75 -1.27
CA ARG A 43 -2.32 -14.90 -0.30
C ARG A 43 -2.30 -13.83 0.80
N PRO A 44 -1.21 -13.63 1.56
CA PRO A 44 -1.15 -12.57 2.57
C PRO A 44 -1.33 -11.17 1.98
N ILE A 45 -0.80 -10.92 0.77
CA ILE A 45 -0.97 -9.62 0.09
C ILE A 45 -2.43 -9.41 -0.34
N VAL A 46 -3.12 -10.44 -0.82
CA VAL A 46 -4.56 -10.36 -1.15
C VAL A 46 -5.39 -10.03 0.09
N ASP A 47 -5.10 -10.70 1.22
CA ASP A 47 -5.78 -10.45 2.50
C ASP A 47 -5.53 -9.03 3.01
N GLU A 48 -4.28 -8.56 2.92
CA GLU A 48 -3.92 -7.19 3.28
C GLU A 48 -4.63 -6.16 2.38
N LEU A 49 -4.66 -6.40 1.07
CA LEU A 49 -5.37 -5.53 0.12
C LEU A 49 -6.88 -5.50 0.39
N ALA A 50 -7.49 -6.66 0.61
CA ALA A 50 -8.91 -6.80 0.96
C ALA A 50 -9.23 -6.03 2.25
N THR A 51 -8.43 -6.25 3.30
CA THR A 51 -8.59 -5.61 4.61
C THR A 51 -8.37 -4.10 4.54
N ALA A 52 -7.29 -3.65 3.87
CA ALA A 52 -6.95 -2.23 3.74
C ALA A 52 -8.02 -1.44 2.98
N ASN A 53 -8.68 -2.08 2.02
CA ASN A 53 -9.71 -1.47 1.18
C ASN A 53 -11.14 -1.77 1.64
N ARG A 54 -11.32 -2.61 2.67
CA ARG A 54 -12.61 -3.12 3.16
C ARG A 54 -13.47 -3.71 2.04
N ILE A 55 -12.85 -4.55 1.22
CA ILE A 55 -13.49 -5.23 0.09
C ILE A 55 -13.27 -6.72 0.17
N ASP A 56 -14.17 -7.49 -0.43
CA ASP A 56 -13.96 -8.93 -0.61
C ASP A 56 -12.89 -9.20 -1.67
N ALA A 57 -12.10 -10.26 -1.43
CA ALA A 57 -10.98 -10.65 -2.28
C ALA A 57 -11.35 -10.87 -3.77
N GLY A 58 -12.62 -11.20 -4.04
CA GLY A 58 -13.15 -11.44 -5.39
C GLY A 58 -13.98 -10.31 -5.99
N SER A 59 -14.21 -9.21 -5.27
CA SER A 59 -15.21 -8.19 -5.65
C SER A 59 -14.59 -6.89 -6.17
N ILE A 60 -13.40 -6.94 -6.76
CA ILE A 60 -12.79 -5.75 -7.35
C ILE A 60 -13.38 -5.40 -8.71
N VAL A 61 -13.44 -4.10 -9.00
CA VAL A 61 -14.02 -3.57 -10.23
C VAL A 61 -12.95 -2.79 -11.01
N PRO A 62 -12.87 -2.93 -12.34
CA PRO A 62 -12.00 -2.09 -13.16
C PRO A 62 -12.25 -0.59 -12.92
N GLY A 63 -11.17 0.19 -12.80
CA GLY A 63 -11.20 1.61 -12.43
C GLY A 63 -11.26 1.86 -10.92
N GLN A 64 -11.45 0.84 -10.09
CA GLN A 64 -11.37 0.98 -8.64
C GLN A 64 -9.94 1.32 -8.21
N THR A 65 -9.80 2.27 -7.28
CA THR A 65 -8.51 2.58 -6.67
C THR A 65 -8.35 1.75 -5.41
N LEU A 66 -7.33 0.91 -5.38
CA LEU A 66 -6.93 0.12 -4.22
C LEU A 66 -5.75 0.80 -3.53
N VAL A 67 -5.84 0.93 -2.21
CA VAL A 67 -4.72 1.28 -1.36
C VAL A 67 -3.84 0.05 -1.20
N VAL A 68 -2.62 0.15 -1.70
CA VAL A 68 -1.54 -0.80 -1.49
C VAL A 68 -0.65 -0.21 -0.40
N SER A 69 -0.90 -0.60 0.83
CA SER A 69 0.09 -0.41 1.88
C SER A 69 1.18 -1.43 1.61
N ALA A 70 2.40 -0.99 1.30
CA ALA A 70 3.53 -1.88 1.50
C ALA A 70 3.62 -2.06 3.02
N GLY A 71 3.36 -3.27 3.51
CA GLY A 71 3.37 -3.61 4.93
C GLY A 71 4.54 -2.97 5.67
N SER A 72 4.25 -2.51 6.89
CA SER A 72 5.20 -1.90 7.83
C SER A 72 6.36 -2.84 8.20
#